data_AF-A0A7K5RGG6-F1
#
_entry.id   AF-A0A7K5RGG6-F1
#
_cell.length_a   1.000
_cell.length_b   1.000
_cell.length_c   1.000
_cell.angle_alpha   90.00
_cell.angle_beta   90.00
_cell.angle_gamma   90.00
#
_symmetry.space_group_name_H-M   'P 1'
#
loop_
_entity.id
_entity.type
_entity.pdbx_description
1 polymer ?
#
loop_
_entity_poly.entity_id
_entity_poly.type
_entity_poly.pdbx_seq_one_letter_code
_entity_poly.pdbx_strand_id
1 'polypeptide(L)'
;AVELRLAGGSSPCAGRVEVKLQGRWGSVGDDIWDMEDAEVVCQQLGCGSAAGAYPAHQLFGEGDGPVSLAIVDCKGSESTLWDCEIRG
;
A
#
# COMPACT_ATOMS: atom_id res chain seq x y z
N ALA A 1 -12.33 8.50 9.05
CA ALA A 1 -10.90 8.75 8.88
C ALA A 1 -10.36 7.80 7.83
N VAL A 2 -9.35 8.26 7.09
CA VAL A 2 -8.59 7.41 6.17
C VAL A 2 -7.32 6.98 6.90
N GLU A 3 -7.03 5.68 6.95
CA GLU A 3 -5.84 5.14 7.63
C GLU A 3 -5.06 4.23 6.68
N LEU A 4 -3.74 4.15 6.87
CA LEU A 4 -2.82 3.29 6.11
C LEU A 4 -2.05 2.40 7.08
N ARG A 5 -1.85 1.13 6.73
CA ARG A 5 -0.96 0.22 7.48
C ARG A 5 -0.30 -0.82 6.59
N LEU A 6 0.79 -1.40 7.09
CA LEU A 6 1.39 -2.62 6.57
C LEU A 6 0.95 -3.81 7.44
N ALA A 7 0.46 -4.87 6.82
CA ALA A 7 -0.05 -6.07 7.49
C ALA A 7 0.64 -7.35 6.99
N GLY A 8 0.76 -8.36 7.85
CA GLY A 8 1.25 -9.69 7.46
C GLY A 8 2.77 -9.80 7.20
N GLY A 9 3.55 -8.74 7.42
CA GLY A 9 5.01 -8.81 7.37
C GLY A 9 5.67 -9.00 8.73
N SER A 10 6.99 -9.20 8.72
CA SER A 10 7.81 -9.47 9.90
C SER A 10 8.21 -8.23 10.70
N SER A 11 7.89 -7.03 10.21
CA SER A 11 8.19 -5.76 10.88
C SER A 11 7.08 -4.73 10.63
N PRO A 12 7.00 -3.65 11.42
CA PRO A 12 6.05 -2.56 11.19
C PRO A 12 6.21 -1.87 9.82
N CYS A 13 7.37 -2.04 9.18
CA CYS A 13 7.74 -1.44 7.90
C CYS A 13 7.77 -2.44 6.75
N ALA A 14 7.20 -3.63 6.93
CA ALA A 14 7.09 -4.65 5.89
C ALA A 14 5.70 -5.28 5.95
N GLY A 15 5.06 -5.46 4.80
CA GLY A 15 3.78 -6.13 4.72
C GLY A 15 2.97 -5.75 3.49
N ARG A 16 1.78 -6.35 3.39
CA ARG A 16 0.72 -5.93 2.49
C ARG A 16 0.23 -4.55 2.87
N VAL A 17 0.06 -3.69 1.87
CA VAL A 17 -0.55 -2.37 2.04
C VAL A 17 -2.05 -2.51 2.21
N GLU A 18 -2.55 -2.02 3.34
CA GLU A 18 -3.98 -1.96 3.64
C GLU A 18 -4.40 -0.53 3.95
N VAL A 19 -5.57 -0.16 3.44
CA VAL A 19 -6.18 1.14 3.63
C VAL A 19 -7.53 0.99 4.34
N LYS A 20 -7.84 1.92 5.24
CA LYS A 20 -9.11 1.94 5.96
C LYS A 20 -9.97 3.08 5.46
N LEU A 21 -11.11 2.75 4.89
CA LEU A 21 -12.11 3.71 4.43
C LEU A 21 -13.43 3.45 5.15
N GLN A 22 -14.01 4.51 5.71
CA GLN A 22 -15.28 4.46 6.44
C GLN A 22 -15.33 3.36 7.53
N GLY A 23 -14.19 3.10 8.18
CA GLY A 23 -14.08 2.11 9.25
C GLY A 23 -13.81 0.67 8.78
N ARG A 24 -13.70 0.43 7.47
CA ARG A 24 -13.44 -0.89 6.89
C ARG A 24 -12.05 -0.93 6.25
N TRP A 25 -11.31 -1.99 6.52
CA TRP A 25 -10.02 -2.25 5.87
C TRP A 25 -10.22 -2.93 4.52
N GLY A 26 -9.38 -2.57 3.56
CA GLY A 26 -9.23 -3.25 2.28
C GLY A 26 -7.78 -3.17 1.80
N SER A 27 -7.43 -3.97 0.80
CA SER A 27 -6.10 -4.00 0.20
C SER A 27 -5.98 -3.01 -0.96
N VAL A 28 -4.75 -2.66 -1.31
CA VAL A 28 -4.41 -2.00 -2.58
C VAL A 28 -4.19 -3.08 -3.65
N GLY A 29 -4.63 -2.84 -4.89
CA GLY A 29 -4.38 -3.76 -6.00
C GLY A 29 -2.90 -3.82 -6.37
N ASP A 30 -2.41 -4.99 -6.76
CA ASP A 30 -0.99 -5.21 -7.05
C ASP A 30 -0.66 -5.36 -8.54
N ASP A 31 -1.62 -5.15 -9.44
CA ASP A 31 -1.46 -5.31 -10.90
C ASP A 31 -0.37 -4.39 -11.50
N ILE A 32 -0.21 -3.18 -10.96
CA ILE A 32 0.83 -2.22 -11.40
C ILE A 32 1.74 -1.77 -10.26
N TRP A 33 1.66 -2.43 -9.10
CA TRP A 33 2.39 -2.01 -7.90
C TRP A 33 3.90 -2.02 -8.12
N ASP A 34 4.55 -0.88 -7.93
CA ASP A 34 5.97 -0.71 -8.20
C ASP A 34 6.76 -0.05 -7.04
N MET A 35 8.02 0.29 -7.32
CA MET A 35 8.95 0.82 -6.33
C MET A 35 8.57 2.23 -5.90
N GLU A 36 8.00 3.00 -6.83
CA GLU A 36 7.52 4.35 -6.64
C GLU A 36 6.31 4.36 -5.70
N ASP A 37 5.38 3.42 -5.85
CA ASP A 37 4.28 3.21 -4.90
C ASP A 37 4.79 2.85 -3.50
N ALA A 38 5.75 1.93 -3.42
CA ALA A 38 6.34 1.50 -2.16
C ALA A 38 7.09 2.64 -1.45
N GLU A 39 7.78 3.50 -2.19
CA GLU A 39 8.50 4.66 -1.63
C GLU A 39 7.53 5.61 -0.95
N VAL A 40 6.40 5.95 -1.59
CA VAL A 40 5.38 6.83 -1.01
C VAL A 40 4.80 6.22 0.26
N VAL A 41 4.50 4.92 0.28
CA VAL A 41 3.98 4.24 1.48
C VAL A 41 5.00 4.23 2.62
N CYS A 42 6.25 3.88 2.34
CA CYS A 42 7.30 3.84 3.35
C CYS A 42 7.55 5.23 3.95
N GLN A 43 7.56 6.28 3.12
CA GLN A 43 7.68 7.65 3.59
C GLN A 43 6.48 8.07 4.44
N GLN A 44 5.25 7.81 3.97
CA GLN A 44 4.02 8.17 4.69
C GLN A 44 3.92 7.49 6.07
N LEU A 45 4.42 6.27 6.20
CA LEU A 45 4.43 5.51 7.46
C LEU A 45 5.65 5.80 8.35
N GLY A 46 6.61 6.63 7.88
CA GLY A 46 7.82 6.95 8.62
C GLY A 46 8.85 5.81 8.66
N CYS A 47 8.79 4.91 7.67
CA CYS A 47 9.70 3.77 7.52
C CYS A 47 10.99 4.11 6.75
N GLY A 48 11.12 5.33 6.24
CA GLY A 48 12.23 5.75 5.39
C GLY A 48 11.98 5.37 3.93
N SER A 49 13.05 5.08 3.19
CA SER A 49 12.95 4.64 1.79
C SER A 49 12.60 3.17 1.67
N ALA A 50 11.86 2.83 0.62
CA ALA A 50 11.45 1.47 0.34
C ALA A 50 12.67 0.58 0.02
N ALA A 51 12.64 -0.64 0.56
CA ALA A 51 13.67 -1.65 0.27
C ALA A 51 13.31 -2.53 -0.94
N GLY A 52 12.03 -2.52 -1.35
CA GLY A 52 11.52 -3.28 -2.47
C GLY A 52 10.00 -3.17 -2.60
N ALA A 53 9.51 -3.49 -3.78
CA ALA A 53 8.10 -3.60 -4.11
C ALA A 53 7.80 -5.03 -4.57
N TYR A 54 6.76 -5.62 -4.02
CA TYR A 54 6.44 -7.02 -4.25
C TYR A 54 4.93 -7.23 -4.38
N PRO A 55 4.47 -8.15 -5.26
CA PRO A 55 3.07 -8.51 -5.34
C PRO A 55 2.55 -9.01 -4.00
N ALA A 56 1.50 -8.37 -3.48
CA ALA A 56 1.03 -8.59 -2.12
C ALA A 56 0.53 -10.03 -1.92
N HIS A 57 -0.17 -10.59 -2.91
CA HIS A 57 -0.71 -11.96 -2.85
C HIS A 57 0.37 -13.04 -2.77
N GLN A 58 1.57 -12.79 -3.31
CA GLN A 58 2.65 -13.79 -3.37
C GLN A 58 3.44 -13.90 -2.06
N LEU A 59 3.51 -12.82 -1.27
CA LEU A 59 4.38 -12.76 -0.09
C LEU A 59 3.63 -12.62 1.23
N PHE A 60 2.50 -11.92 1.25
CA PHE A 60 1.83 -11.53 2.49
C PHE A 60 0.44 -12.17 2.67
N GLY A 61 0.02 -12.99 1.69
CA GLY A 61 -1.29 -13.65 1.65
C GLY A 61 -2.43 -12.71 1.25
N GLU A 62 -3.61 -13.29 1.01
CA GLU A 62 -4.84 -12.52 0.73
C GLU A 62 -5.28 -11.74 1.97
N GLY A 63 -5.69 -10.48 1.79
CA GLY A 63 -6.17 -9.63 2.87
C GLY A 63 -7.58 -10.03 3.35
N ASP A 64 -7.85 -9.87 4.64
CA ASP A 64 -9.20 -10.00 5.21
C ASP A 64 -10.03 -8.75 4.85
N GLY A 65 -10.58 -8.72 3.65
CA GLY A 65 -11.43 -7.62 3.21
C GLY A 65 -11.90 -7.75 1.75
N PRO A 66 -13.03 -7.11 1.39
CA PRO A 66 -13.46 -7.06 0.01
C PRO A 66 -12.41 -6.31 -0.81
N VAL A 67 -11.95 -6.94 -1.89
CA VAL A 67 -11.48 -6.41 -3.18
C VAL A 67 -10.73 -5.06 -3.14
N SER A 68 -9.51 -5.09 -3.69
CA SER A 68 -8.67 -3.95 -4.07
C SER A 68 -9.44 -2.63 -4.21
N LEU A 69 -9.22 -1.71 -3.26
CA LEU A 69 -9.98 -0.47 -3.17
C LEU A 69 -9.65 0.51 -4.31
N ALA A 70 -8.46 0.38 -4.88
CA ALA A 70 -7.96 1.11 -6.03
C ALA A 70 -6.63 0.48 -6.47
N ILE A 71 -6.28 0.69 -7.73
CA ILE A 71 -4.91 0.54 -8.22
C ILE A 71 -4.30 1.95 -8.19
N VAL A 72 -3.16 2.12 -7.53
CA VAL A 72 -2.45 3.41 -7.46
C VAL A 72 -1.27 3.38 -8.41
N ASP A 73 -0.92 4.54 -8.95
CA ASP A 73 0.21 4.78 -9.85
C ASP A 73 0.92 6.04 -9.36
N CYS A 74 1.83 5.86 -8.39
CA CYS A 74 2.62 6.94 -7.82
C CYS A 74 3.83 7.27 -8.70
N LYS A 75 4.35 8.51 -8.57
CA LYS A 75 5.63 8.93 -9.17
C LYS A 75 6.80 8.84 -8.20
N GLY A 76 6.55 8.50 -6.93
CA GLY A 76 7.54 8.43 -5.86
C GLY A 76 7.86 9.78 -5.21
N SER A 77 7.18 10.85 -5.60
CA SER A 77 7.40 12.22 -5.10
C SER A 77 6.25 12.75 -4.24
N GLU A 78 5.17 12.00 -4.19
CA GLU A 78 3.97 12.25 -3.43
C GLU A 78 4.25 12.10 -1.93
N SER A 79 3.62 12.94 -1.11
CA SER A 79 3.76 12.84 0.35
C SER A 79 2.91 11.73 0.95
N THR A 80 1.82 11.38 0.28
CA THR A 80 0.90 10.32 0.72
C THR A 80 0.35 9.53 -0.46
N LEU A 81 -0.06 8.30 -0.18
CA LEU A 81 -0.71 7.40 -1.14
C LEU A 81 -2.00 7.99 -1.74
N TRP A 82 -2.64 8.93 -1.02
CA TRP A 82 -3.87 9.60 -1.46
C TRP A 82 -3.61 10.67 -2.53
N ASP A 83 -2.36 11.10 -2.69
CA ASP A 83 -1.95 12.10 -3.67
C ASP A 83 -1.52 11.46 -5.00
N CYS A 84 -1.40 10.14 -5.05
CA CYS A 84 -1.07 9.40 -6.27
C CYS A 84 -2.27 9.30 -7.22
N GLU A 85 -1.99 9.05 -8.49
CA GLU A 85 -3.04 8.81 -9.47
C GLU A 85 -3.71 7.46 -9.18
N ILE A 86 -5.05 7.43 -9.25
CA ILE A 86 -5.82 6.19 -9.13
C ILE A 86 -6.18 5.71 -10.54
N ARG A 87 -5.76 4.49 -10.88
CA ARG A 87 -6.19 3.81 -12.09
C ARG A 87 -7.47 2.99 -11.81
N GLY A 88 -8.44 3.12 -12.70
CA GLY A 88 -9.77 2.50 -12.61
C GLY A 88 -10.06 1.56 -13.77
#